data_AF-A0A453K043-F1
#
_entry.id   AF-A0A453K043-F1
#
_cell.length_a   1.000
_cell.length_b   1.000
_cell.length_c   1.000
_cell.angle_alpha   90.00
_cell.angle_beta   90.00
_cell.angle_gamma   90.00
#
_symmetry.space_group_name_H-M   'P 1'
#
loop_
_entity.id
_entity.type
_entity.pdbx_description
1 polymer ?
#
loop_
_entity_poly.entity_id
_entity_poly.type
_entity_poly.pdbx_seq_one_letter_code
_entity_poly.pdbx_strand_id
1 'polypeptide(L)'
;RGRQAVERATKEARERAAIEARAKAEREARLRNERAAVQRAQQEARERAAVDARDRADRAAAEAKEKAAAQTRERATAERAAVERVQQDAKRRADRAAVEKAAAEVRERQAAEARERHAASAAAAAAREKQSKPDDLESFFGMGARANSAPKQRAPTVDPTFNAQSQSRASATSASASSMRKASSTTNFTDDLSAIFGGAPVPSDEFQAVEGESEERRRARLERHQRTRERAAKALAEKNERDMNVQREQAERDRISESLDFEIKRWAAGKEGNLRALLSTMQYVLWPECGWQPVSLTDLITAAAVKKVYRKATLCIHPDKVQQKGANLQQKYIAEKVFDLLKEAWNKFNSEELF
;
A
#
# COMPACT_ATOMS: atom_id res chain seq x y z
N ARG A 1 -2.48 -102.04 -9.48
CA ARG A 1 -1.66 -101.08 -8.69
C ARG A 1 -1.46 -99.74 -9.42
N GLY A 2 -1.17 -99.70 -10.73
CA GLY A 2 -0.95 -98.43 -11.47
C GLY A 2 -2.13 -97.45 -11.55
N ARG A 3 -3.37 -97.92 -11.75
CA ARG A 3 -4.56 -97.03 -11.86
C ARG A 3 -4.83 -96.23 -10.58
N GLN A 4 -4.69 -96.85 -9.40
CA GLN A 4 -4.88 -96.18 -8.11
C GLN A 4 -3.78 -95.13 -7.82
N ALA A 5 -2.56 -95.32 -8.32
CA ALA A 5 -1.48 -94.35 -8.16
C ALA A 5 -1.72 -93.10 -9.02
N VAL A 6 -2.19 -93.27 -10.25
CA VAL A 6 -2.56 -92.16 -11.14
C VAL A 6 -3.73 -91.37 -10.56
N GLU A 7 -4.76 -92.05 -10.05
CA GLU A 7 -5.92 -91.39 -9.45
C GLU A 7 -5.55 -90.56 -8.21
N ARG A 8 -4.67 -91.06 -7.35
CA ARG A 8 -4.10 -90.29 -6.22
C ARG A 8 -3.30 -89.08 -6.67
N ALA A 9 -2.41 -89.25 -7.67
CA ALA A 9 -1.62 -88.14 -8.21
C ALA A 9 -2.50 -87.05 -8.82
N THR A 10 -3.58 -87.42 -9.53
CA THR A 10 -4.52 -86.43 -10.08
C THR A 10 -5.33 -85.71 -9.00
N LYS A 11 -5.68 -86.41 -7.90
CA LYS A 11 -6.36 -85.80 -6.76
C LYS A 11 -5.46 -84.81 -6.02
N GLU A 12 -4.20 -85.17 -5.77
CA GLU A 12 -3.20 -84.28 -5.16
C GLU A 12 -2.89 -83.07 -6.06
N ALA A 13 -2.79 -83.26 -7.37
CA ALA A 13 -2.58 -82.16 -8.31
C ALA A 13 -3.76 -81.17 -8.29
N ARG A 14 -5.01 -81.68 -8.24
CA ARG A 14 -6.21 -80.85 -8.11
C ARG A 14 -6.27 -80.11 -6.77
N GLU A 15 -5.87 -80.76 -5.68
CA GLU A 15 -5.84 -80.15 -4.35
C GLU A 15 -4.79 -79.05 -4.25
N ARG A 16 -3.58 -79.27 -4.80
CA ARG A 16 -2.54 -78.24 -4.92
C ARG A 16 -2.99 -77.05 -5.77
N ALA A 17 -3.62 -77.31 -6.92
CA ALA A 17 -4.16 -76.25 -7.77
C ALA A 17 -5.27 -75.45 -7.07
N ALA A 18 -6.13 -76.11 -6.27
CA ALA A 18 -7.16 -75.43 -5.49
C ALA A 18 -6.57 -74.56 -4.36
N ILE A 19 -5.52 -75.03 -3.69
CA ILE A 19 -4.80 -74.25 -2.67
C ILE A 19 -4.09 -73.04 -3.31
N GLU A 20 -3.43 -73.22 -4.45
CA GLU A 20 -2.77 -72.13 -5.17
C GLU A 20 -3.78 -71.09 -5.68
N ALA A 21 -4.93 -71.53 -6.20
CA ALA A 21 -6.00 -70.63 -6.62
C ALA A 21 -6.57 -69.82 -5.44
N ARG A 22 -6.75 -70.44 -4.27
CA ARG A 22 -7.18 -69.76 -3.04
C ARG A 22 -6.13 -68.76 -2.55
N ALA A 23 -4.84 -69.13 -2.56
CA ALA A 23 -3.75 -68.24 -2.16
C ALA A 23 -3.62 -67.04 -3.13
N LYS A 24 -3.82 -67.25 -4.44
CA LYS A 24 -3.83 -66.18 -5.44
C LYS A 24 -5.03 -65.25 -5.24
N ALA A 25 -6.22 -65.78 -5.02
CA ALA A 25 -7.42 -64.99 -4.73
C ALA A 25 -7.27 -64.15 -3.44
N GLU A 26 -6.65 -64.72 -2.40
CA GLU A 26 -6.38 -64.00 -1.16
C GLU A 26 -5.37 -62.86 -1.36
N ARG A 27 -4.30 -63.08 -2.12
CA ARG A 27 -3.33 -62.03 -2.48
C ARG A 27 -3.98 -60.91 -3.28
N GLU A 28 -4.84 -61.25 -4.24
CA GLU A 28 -5.56 -60.26 -5.02
C GLU A 28 -6.57 -59.47 -4.18
N ALA A 29 -7.27 -60.13 -3.24
CA ALA A 29 -8.14 -59.47 -2.28
C ALA A 29 -7.36 -58.52 -1.34
N ARG A 30 -6.18 -58.93 -0.87
CA ARG A 30 -5.29 -58.06 -0.08
C ARG A 30 -4.84 -56.83 -0.88
N LEU A 31 -4.42 -56.99 -2.13
CA LEU A 31 -4.04 -55.87 -3.00
C LEU A 31 -5.21 -54.93 -3.30
N ARG A 32 -6.42 -55.46 -3.49
CA ARG A 32 -7.64 -54.64 -3.66
C ARG A 32 -7.97 -53.86 -2.38
N ASN A 33 -7.85 -54.49 -1.21
CA ASN A 33 -8.06 -53.83 0.08
C ASN A 33 -7.01 -52.76 0.35
N GLU A 34 -5.74 -53.00 0.01
CA GLU A 34 -4.66 -52.03 0.15
C GLU A 34 -4.89 -50.82 -0.77
N ARG A 35 -5.25 -51.05 -2.03
CA ARG A 35 -5.63 -49.96 -2.97
C ARG A 35 -6.83 -49.16 -2.46
N ALA A 36 -7.86 -49.83 -1.92
CA ALA A 36 -9.02 -49.16 -1.34
C ALA A 36 -8.65 -48.35 -0.08
N ALA A 37 -7.74 -48.86 0.76
CA ALA A 37 -7.24 -48.15 1.93
C ALA A 37 -6.46 -46.89 1.53
N VAL A 38 -5.60 -46.98 0.50
CA VAL A 38 -4.86 -45.83 -0.04
C VAL A 38 -5.81 -44.80 -0.64
N GLN A 39 -6.84 -45.21 -1.39
CA GLN A 39 -7.85 -44.28 -1.93
C GLN A 39 -8.63 -43.57 -0.82
N ARG A 40 -9.01 -44.28 0.26
CA ARG A 40 -9.66 -43.68 1.43
C ARG A 40 -8.75 -42.68 2.14
N ALA A 41 -7.47 -43.03 2.35
CA ALA A 41 -6.49 -42.12 2.95
C ALA A 41 -6.25 -40.86 2.09
N GLN A 42 -6.23 -41.01 0.76
CA GLN A 42 -6.15 -39.87 -0.16
C GLN A 42 -7.41 -38.99 -0.11
N GLN A 43 -8.59 -39.60 0.00
CA GLN A 43 -9.84 -38.86 0.13
C GLN A 43 -9.89 -38.10 1.46
N GLU A 44 -9.56 -38.75 2.57
CA GLU A 44 -9.49 -38.12 3.90
C GLU A 44 -8.46 -36.98 3.95
N ALA A 45 -7.29 -37.16 3.32
CA ALA A 45 -6.30 -36.09 3.21
C ALA A 45 -6.81 -34.90 2.38
N ARG A 46 -7.55 -35.14 1.29
CA ARG A 46 -8.17 -34.09 0.48
C ARG A 46 -9.28 -33.37 1.25
N GLU A 47 -10.10 -34.10 2.00
CA GLU A 47 -11.15 -33.54 2.84
C GLU A 47 -10.57 -32.67 3.95
N ARG A 48 -9.51 -33.14 4.65
CA ARG A 48 -8.78 -32.33 5.63
C ARG A 48 -8.17 -31.07 5.03
N ALA A 49 -7.52 -31.19 3.87
CA ALA A 49 -6.97 -30.03 3.17
C ALA A 49 -8.06 -29.03 2.73
N ALA A 50 -9.24 -29.52 2.36
CA ALA A 50 -10.38 -28.67 1.99
C ALA A 50 -10.97 -27.95 3.22
N VAL A 51 -11.06 -28.61 4.36
CA VAL A 51 -11.49 -27.98 5.63
C VAL A 51 -10.48 -26.93 6.07
N ASP A 52 -9.17 -27.25 6.09
CA ASP A 52 -8.12 -26.28 6.43
C ASP A 52 -8.07 -25.08 5.47
N ALA A 53 -8.44 -25.28 4.20
CA ALA A 53 -8.56 -24.19 3.24
C ALA A 53 -9.78 -23.30 3.50
N ARG A 54 -10.92 -23.89 3.85
CA ARG A 54 -12.14 -23.16 4.24
C ARG A 54 -11.92 -22.36 5.52
N ASP A 55 -11.35 -22.97 6.55
CA ASP A 55 -11.03 -22.29 7.81
C ASP A 55 -10.08 -21.11 7.61
N ARG A 56 -9.08 -21.24 6.72
CA ARG A 56 -8.19 -20.13 6.37
C ARG A 56 -8.91 -19.02 5.62
N ALA A 57 -9.81 -19.37 4.69
CA ALA A 57 -10.62 -18.40 3.97
C ALA A 57 -11.57 -17.65 4.90
N ASP A 58 -12.20 -18.35 5.85
CA ASP A 58 -13.12 -17.76 6.82
C ASP A 58 -12.40 -16.83 7.80
N ARG A 59 -11.20 -17.22 8.27
CA ARG A 59 -10.36 -16.33 9.09
C ARG A 59 -9.92 -15.08 8.33
N ALA A 60 -9.50 -15.22 7.08
CA ALA A 60 -9.12 -14.08 6.24
C ALA A 60 -10.33 -13.16 5.97
N ALA A 61 -11.52 -13.72 5.74
CA ALA A 61 -12.74 -12.95 5.56
C ALA A 61 -13.17 -12.23 6.84
N ALA A 62 -13.02 -12.85 8.01
CA ALA A 62 -13.29 -12.22 9.29
C ALA A 62 -12.31 -11.06 9.57
N GLU A 63 -11.02 -11.27 9.35
CA GLU A 63 -9.99 -10.24 9.53
C GLU A 63 -10.20 -9.05 8.56
N ALA A 64 -10.59 -9.33 7.31
CA ALA A 64 -10.93 -8.28 6.34
C ALA A 64 -12.16 -7.46 6.78
N LYS A 65 -13.20 -8.12 7.30
CA LYS A 65 -14.40 -7.44 7.83
C LYS A 65 -14.08 -6.60 9.06
N GLU A 66 -13.23 -7.09 9.95
CA GLU A 66 -12.79 -6.35 11.13
C GLU A 66 -11.97 -5.10 10.74
N LYS A 67 -11.02 -5.24 9.80
CA LYS A 67 -10.26 -4.10 9.26
C LYS A 67 -11.15 -3.07 8.58
N ALA A 68 -12.14 -3.51 7.79
CA ALA A 68 -13.10 -2.61 7.17
C ALA A 68 -13.96 -1.87 8.21
N ALA A 69 -14.41 -2.58 9.25
CA ALA A 69 -15.17 -1.97 10.36
C ALA A 69 -14.30 -1.01 11.20
N ALA A 70 -13.02 -1.31 11.39
CA ALA A 70 -12.07 -0.42 12.07
C ALA A 70 -11.84 0.85 11.26
N GLN A 71 -11.64 0.74 9.94
CA GLN A 71 -11.46 1.90 9.06
C GLN A 71 -12.71 2.78 8.98
N THR A 72 -13.92 2.21 8.97
CA THR A 72 -15.14 3.03 8.99
C THR A 72 -15.33 3.74 10.34
N ARG A 73 -15.00 3.07 11.44
CA ARG A 73 -14.99 3.68 12.78
C ARG A 73 -13.96 4.80 12.88
N GLU A 74 -12.75 4.60 12.38
CA GLU A 74 -11.68 5.61 12.36
C GLU A 74 -12.06 6.82 11.49
N ARG A 75 -12.68 6.58 10.32
CA ARG A 75 -13.20 7.67 9.48
C ARG A 75 -14.31 8.44 10.19
N ALA A 76 -15.23 7.74 10.85
CA ALA A 76 -16.30 8.38 11.61
C ALA A 76 -15.79 9.18 12.81
N THR A 77 -14.76 8.70 13.53
CA THR A 77 -14.14 9.46 14.62
C THR A 77 -13.35 10.66 14.09
N ALA A 78 -12.63 10.50 12.98
CA ALA A 78 -11.92 11.60 12.32
C ALA A 78 -12.90 12.68 11.82
N GLU A 79 -14.03 12.30 11.24
CA GLU A 79 -15.07 13.24 10.79
C GLU A 79 -15.69 13.99 11.97
N ARG A 80 -16.02 13.29 13.07
CA ARG A 80 -16.52 13.94 14.30
C ARG A 80 -15.50 14.92 14.88
N ALA A 81 -14.21 14.55 14.92
CA ALA A 81 -13.16 15.43 15.38
C ALA A 81 -12.96 16.66 14.45
N ALA A 82 -13.12 16.49 13.14
CA ALA A 82 -13.07 17.60 12.19
C ALA A 82 -14.23 18.58 12.39
N VAL A 83 -15.46 18.07 12.55
CA VAL A 83 -16.65 18.89 12.84
C VAL A 83 -16.47 19.63 14.17
N GLU A 84 -15.95 18.98 15.20
CA GLU A 84 -15.67 19.62 16.50
C GLU A 84 -14.65 20.76 16.38
N ARG A 85 -13.56 20.56 15.61
CA ARG A 85 -12.57 21.63 15.35
C ARG A 85 -13.18 22.82 14.64
N VAL A 86 -14.03 22.59 13.63
CA VAL A 86 -14.74 23.68 12.92
C VAL A 86 -15.65 24.44 13.88
N GLN A 87 -16.36 23.75 14.77
CA GLN A 87 -17.20 24.40 15.79
C GLN A 87 -16.38 25.20 16.80
N GLN A 88 -15.22 24.68 17.24
CA GLN A 88 -14.31 25.40 18.14
C GLN A 88 -13.71 26.64 17.48
N ASP A 89 -13.32 26.56 16.21
CA ASP A 89 -12.81 27.72 15.47
C ASP A 89 -13.90 28.77 15.21
N ALA A 90 -15.14 28.35 14.95
CA ALA A 90 -16.28 29.26 14.85
C ALA A 90 -16.54 30.01 16.17
N LYS A 91 -16.49 29.29 17.31
CA LYS A 91 -16.59 29.90 18.65
C LYS A 91 -15.46 30.90 18.91
N ARG A 92 -14.20 30.51 18.64
CA ARG A 92 -13.03 31.40 18.80
C ARG A 92 -13.13 32.64 17.91
N ARG A 93 -13.66 32.53 16.70
CA ARG A 93 -13.91 33.69 15.82
C ARG A 93 -15.01 34.60 16.36
N ALA A 94 -16.10 34.04 16.89
CA ALA A 94 -17.16 34.80 17.52
C ALA A 94 -16.65 35.56 18.77
N ASP A 95 -15.86 34.89 19.62
CA ASP A 95 -15.26 35.50 20.80
C ASP A 95 -14.32 36.65 20.43
N ARG A 96 -13.46 36.46 19.41
CA ARG A 96 -12.60 37.53 18.89
C ARG A 96 -13.39 38.71 18.34
N ALA A 97 -14.46 38.45 17.59
CA ALA A 97 -15.33 39.50 17.06
C ALA A 97 -16.06 40.27 18.18
N ALA A 98 -16.46 39.58 19.26
CA ALA A 98 -17.06 40.23 20.43
C ALA A 98 -16.05 41.13 21.17
N VAL A 99 -14.82 40.65 21.37
CA VAL A 99 -13.73 41.44 21.98
C VAL A 99 -13.38 42.65 21.12
N GLU A 100 -13.32 42.50 19.79
CA GLU A 100 -13.05 43.60 18.87
C GLU A 100 -14.17 44.65 18.89
N LYS A 101 -15.43 44.23 18.91
CA LYS A 101 -16.58 45.15 19.06
C LYS A 101 -16.55 45.89 20.39
N ALA A 102 -16.27 45.20 21.50
CA ALA A 102 -16.13 45.84 22.81
C ALA A 102 -14.97 46.85 22.84
N ALA A 103 -13.82 46.50 22.22
CA ALA A 103 -12.69 47.41 22.10
C ALA A 103 -13.00 48.63 21.22
N ALA A 104 -13.76 48.45 20.13
CA ALA A 104 -14.22 49.54 19.28
C ALA A 104 -15.17 50.48 20.02
N GLU A 105 -16.13 49.93 20.80
CA GLU A 105 -17.05 50.73 21.62
C GLU A 105 -16.30 51.53 22.69
N VAL A 106 -15.30 50.95 23.36
CA VAL A 106 -14.45 51.69 24.30
C VAL A 106 -13.68 52.82 23.62
N ARG A 107 -13.11 52.57 22.43
CA ARG A 107 -12.41 53.61 21.65
C ARG A 107 -13.36 54.72 21.20
N GLU A 108 -14.58 54.39 20.81
CA GLU A 108 -15.60 55.37 20.43
C GLU A 108 -16.00 56.24 21.62
N ARG A 109 -16.22 55.64 22.80
CA ARG A 109 -16.48 56.37 24.05
C ARG A 109 -15.32 57.28 24.43
N GLN A 110 -14.07 56.81 24.34
CA GLN A 110 -12.89 57.63 24.58
C GLN A 110 -12.74 58.77 23.56
N ALA A 111 -13.06 58.53 22.29
CA ALA A 111 -13.04 59.55 21.25
C ALA A 111 -14.15 60.59 21.44
N ALA A 112 -15.34 60.17 21.88
CA ALA A 112 -16.44 61.07 22.22
C ALA A 112 -16.09 61.96 23.42
N GLU A 113 -15.54 61.37 24.49
CA GLU A 113 -15.08 62.11 25.67
C GLU A 113 -13.94 63.08 25.32
N ALA A 114 -13.00 62.68 24.45
CA ALA A 114 -11.96 63.57 23.96
C ALA A 114 -12.54 64.74 23.15
N ARG A 115 -13.53 64.50 22.28
CA ARG A 115 -14.22 65.54 21.52
C ARG A 115 -14.97 66.51 22.42
N GLU A 116 -15.63 66.01 23.47
CA GLU A 116 -16.32 66.85 24.46
C GLU A 116 -15.33 67.74 25.23
N ARG A 117 -14.20 67.17 25.68
CA ARG A 117 -13.11 67.94 26.33
C ARG A 117 -12.49 68.97 25.38
N HIS A 118 -12.31 68.62 24.11
CA HIS A 118 -11.84 69.58 23.09
C HIS A 118 -12.86 70.69 22.82
N ALA A 119 -14.16 70.37 22.76
CA ALA A 119 -15.21 71.38 22.61
C ALA A 119 -15.31 72.29 23.84
N ALA A 120 -15.22 71.74 25.06
CA ALA A 120 -15.23 72.50 26.30
C ALA A 120 -14.01 73.42 26.42
N SER A 121 -12.81 72.94 26.07
CA SER A 121 -11.60 73.78 26.06
C SER A 121 -11.62 74.86 24.99
N ALA A 122 -12.17 74.58 23.79
CA ALA A 122 -12.37 75.57 22.75
C ALA A 122 -13.41 76.64 23.15
N ALA A 123 -14.51 76.24 23.81
CA ALA A 123 -15.50 77.17 24.35
C ALA A 123 -14.92 78.06 25.46
N ALA A 124 -14.09 77.48 26.35
CA ALA A 124 -13.38 78.24 27.39
C ALA A 124 -12.36 79.23 26.79
N ALA A 125 -11.65 78.85 25.72
CA ALA A 125 -10.76 79.74 24.99
C ALA A 125 -11.51 80.91 24.32
N ALA A 126 -12.65 80.63 23.67
CA ALA A 126 -13.49 81.65 23.05
C ALA A 126 -14.15 82.60 24.08
N ALA A 127 -14.48 82.11 25.29
CA ALA A 127 -14.96 82.95 26.38
C ALA A 127 -13.85 83.88 26.92
N ARG A 128 -12.60 83.39 26.97
CA ARG A 128 -11.43 84.19 27.36
C ARG A 128 -11.07 85.26 26.33
N GLU A 129 -11.27 84.99 25.05
CA GLU A 129 -11.10 85.98 23.97
C GLU A 129 -12.12 87.13 24.06
N LYS A 130 -13.37 86.83 24.41
CA LYS A 130 -14.43 87.84 24.63
C LYS A 130 -14.23 88.72 25.87
N GLN A 131 -13.32 88.35 26.78
CA GLN A 131 -12.92 89.18 27.92
C GLN A 131 -11.73 90.09 27.64
N SER A 132 -11.12 90.03 26.45
CA SER A 132 -10.10 91.00 26.06
C SER A 132 -10.77 92.31 25.57
N LYS A 133 -10.77 93.33 26.43
CA LYS A 133 -11.03 94.73 26.04
C LYS A 133 -9.82 95.28 25.28
N PRO A 134 -10.01 96.17 24.30
CA PRO A 134 -8.93 96.72 23.50
C PRO A 134 -8.35 97.96 24.16
N ASP A 135 -7.39 97.79 25.06
CA ASP A 135 -6.48 98.86 25.48
C ASP A 135 -5.12 98.20 25.72
N ASP A 136 -4.22 98.26 24.74
CA ASP A 136 -3.00 99.05 24.87
C ASP A 136 -2.19 99.02 23.56
N LEU A 137 -2.12 100.16 22.88
CA LEU A 137 -1.30 100.41 21.70
C LEU A 137 0.11 100.86 22.14
N GLU A 138 0.79 100.09 22.99
CA GLU A 138 2.20 100.32 23.36
C GLU A 138 2.99 99.01 23.39
N SER A 139 3.21 98.40 22.23
CA SER A 139 4.28 97.39 22.07
C SER A 139 5.08 97.55 20.78
N PHE A 140 4.96 98.73 20.14
CA PHE A 140 5.58 99.04 18.84
C PHE A 140 7.02 99.62 18.96
N PHE A 141 7.52 99.96 20.16
CA PHE A 141 8.90 100.41 20.35
C PHE A 141 9.52 99.77 21.60
N GLY A 142 10.37 98.75 21.44
CA GLY A 142 10.99 98.08 22.60
C GLY A 142 11.99 96.97 22.25
N MET A 143 13.14 97.40 21.73
CA MET A 143 14.38 96.65 21.48
C MET A 143 14.76 95.57 22.53
N GLY A 144 15.26 94.39 22.10
CA GLY A 144 16.18 93.62 22.93
C GLY A 144 16.39 92.12 22.65
N ALA A 145 17.37 91.80 21.79
CA ALA A 145 18.26 90.61 21.81
C ALA A 145 17.69 89.19 21.52
N ARG A 146 18.09 88.59 20.36
CA ARG A 146 19.01 87.42 20.19
C ARG A 146 18.44 86.06 20.67
N ALA A 147 18.47 84.94 19.94
CA ALA A 147 19.47 84.40 18.99
C ALA A 147 18.79 83.43 17.98
N ASN A 148 19.22 83.37 16.70
CA ASN A 148 20.05 82.32 16.07
C ASN A 148 19.44 80.90 16.17
N SER A 149 19.20 80.07 15.15
CA SER A 149 19.75 79.91 13.79
C SER A 149 18.84 78.98 12.96
N ALA A 150 18.86 79.14 11.64
CA ALA A 150 18.24 78.29 10.59
C ALA A 150 18.94 76.90 10.44
N PRO A 151 18.67 76.02 9.43
CA PRO A 151 17.67 76.05 8.33
C PRO A 151 16.97 74.70 7.94
N LYS A 152 15.79 74.85 7.31
CA LYS A 152 15.32 74.33 5.98
C LYS A 152 15.70 72.93 5.43
N GLN A 153 14.65 72.09 5.32
CA GLN A 153 14.14 71.22 4.22
C GLN A 153 15.02 70.34 3.28
N ARG A 154 14.53 69.07 3.16
CA ARG A 154 14.26 68.20 1.97
C ARG A 154 15.31 67.21 1.38
N ALA A 155 15.07 65.91 1.69
CA ALA A 155 14.97 64.67 0.86
C ALA A 155 16.10 64.24 -0.13
N PRO A 156 15.99 63.05 -0.78
CA PRO A 156 16.22 61.66 -0.31
C PRO A 156 17.38 60.96 -1.08
N THR A 157 17.86 59.75 -0.71
CA THR A 157 18.44 58.71 -1.63
C THR A 157 18.99 57.45 -0.93
N VAL A 158 18.64 56.31 -1.56
CA VAL A 158 19.14 54.91 -1.66
C VAL A 158 20.32 54.33 -0.81
N ASP A 159 20.12 53.05 -0.44
CA ASP A 159 21.06 51.93 -0.10
C ASP A 159 22.22 51.74 -1.13
N PRO A 160 23.33 50.97 -0.90
CA PRO A 160 23.39 49.64 -0.23
C PRO A 160 24.68 49.19 0.54
N THR A 161 24.52 48.11 1.32
CA THR A 161 25.38 46.91 1.58
C THR A 161 26.93 46.97 1.52
N PHE A 162 27.64 46.39 2.51
CA PHE A 162 28.82 45.45 2.46
C PHE A 162 29.54 45.44 3.86
N ASN A 163 29.49 44.37 4.68
CA ASN A 163 30.27 43.11 4.72
C ASN A 163 31.40 43.10 5.80
N ALA A 164 31.54 41.91 6.41
CA ALA A 164 32.77 41.29 6.95
C ALA A 164 33.35 41.72 8.32
N GLN A 165 33.20 40.77 9.26
CA GLN A 165 34.30 39.92 9.78
C GLN A 165 35.05 40.33 11.06
N SER A 166 34.96 39.47 12.08
CA SER A 166 36.09 38.73 12.72
C SER A 166 35.56 38.04 14.01
N GLN A 167 35.59 36.70 14.09
CA GLN A 167 36.62 35.85 14.75
C GLN A 167 36.71 36.07 16.29
N SER A 168 36.91 35.10 17.18
CA SER A 168 37.09 33.64 17.16
C SER A 168 37.45 33.19 18.60
N ARG A 169 36.99 32.02 19.07
CA ARG A 169 37.69 31.05 19.97
C ARG A 169 36.71 29.89 20.28
N ALA A 170 36.83 28.64 19.81
CA ALA A 170 37.84 27.57 20.00
C ALA A 170 38.05 27.22 21.49
N SER A 171 37.92 25.98 21.99
CA SER A 171 38.45 24.67 21.54
C SER A 171 37.72 23.52 22.30
N ALA A 172 37.27 22.41 21.68
CA ALA A 172 37.95 21.10 21.39
C ALA A 172 38.04 20.14 22.61
N THR A 173 37.89 18.80 22.56
CA THR A 173 38.50 17.71 21.73
C THR A 173 37.82 16.33 22.05
N SER A 174 37.41 15.47 21.08
CA SER A 174 38.02 14.23 20.48
C SER A 174 38.24 13.02 21.43
N ALA A 175 38.19 11.71 21.09
CA ALA A 175 38.51 10.91 19.87
C ALA A 175 37.92 9.45 19.99
N SER A 176 37.52 8.73 18.91
CA SER A 176 38.19 7.63 18.11
C SER A 176 38.83 6.46 18.91
N ALA A 177 38.91 5.16 18.54
CA ALA A 177 38.63 4.26 17.39
C ALA A 177 38.64 2.77 17.92
N SER A 178 38.19 1.68 17.26
CA SER A 178 38.93 0.87 16.26
C SER A 178 38.39 -0.60 16.17
N SER A 179 38.70 -1.29 15.07
CA SER A 179 38.27 -2.61 14.54
C SER A 179 38.54 -3.88 15.39
N MET A 180 37.79 -4.99 15.14
CA MET A 180 38.32 -6.29 14.62
C MET A 180 37.36 -7.53 14.66
N ARG A 181 37.33 -8.28 13.54
CA ARG A 181 37.12 -9.75 13.30
C ARG A 181 35.74 -10.44 13.33
N LYS A 182 35.67 -11.44 12.44
CA LYS A 182 34.58 -12.33 12.03
C LYS A 182 34.80 -13.72 12.64
N ALA A 183 33.74 -14.39 13.11
CA ALA A 183 33.64 -15.85 13.14
C ALA A 183 32.16 -16.26 13.22
N SER A 184 31.82 -17.29 12.45
CA SER A 184 30.51 -17.93 12.33
C SER A 184 30.33 -18.97 13.44
N SER A 185 29.14 -19.11 14.02
CA SER A 185 28.58 -20.43 14.32
C SER A 185 27.09 -20.32 14.58
N THR A 186 26.33 -21.10 13.83
CA THR A 186 24.90 -21.33 13.97
C THR A 186 24.60 -22.16 15.21
N THR A 187 23.34 -22.09 15.66
CA THR A 187 22.65 -22.75 16.79
C THR A 187 22.45 -21.89 18.04
N ASN A 188 21.17 -21.54 18.26
CA ASN A 188 20.54 -20.95 19.46
C ASN A 188 20.29 -19.43 19.42
N PHE A 189 19.50 -18.95 18.46
CA PHE A 189 19.27 -17.50 18.22
C PHE A 189 17.95 -16.92 18.77
N THR A 190 17.14 -17.66 19.52
CA THR A 190 15.83 -17.13 19.98
C THR A 190 15.75 -16.77 21.46
N ASP A 191 16.71 -17.23 22.29
CA ASP A 191 16.58 -17.12 23.75
C ASP A 191 17.63 -16.20 24.42
N ASP A 192 18.68 -15.79 23.68
CA ASP A 192 19.78 -14.96 24.18
C ASP A 192 19.81 -13.55 23.55
N LEU A 193 18.63 -12.95 23.39
CA LEU A 193 18.49 -11.51 23.06
C LEU A 193 17.67 -10.74 24.09
N SER A 194 16.99 -11.46 24.99
CA SER A 194 16.25 -10.92 26.14
C SER A 194 17.14 -10.60 27.34
N ALA A 195 18.37 -11.15 27.40
CA ALA A 195 19.28 -10.95 28.53
C ALA A 195 20.29 -9.79 28.35
N ILE A 196 20.66 -9.44 27.11
CA ILE A 196 21.53 -8.28 26.82
C ILE A 196 20.75 -6.96 26.76
N PHE A 197 19.47 -7.00 26.37
CA PHE A 197 18.57 -5.86 26.49
C PHE A 197 17.73 -6.05 27.75
N GLY A 198 18.35 -5.75 28.89
CA GLY A 198 17.80 -5.99 30.23
C GLY A 198 16.29 -5.74 30.32
N GLY A 199 15.58 -6.73 30.85
CA GLY A 199 14.15 -6.70 31.11
C GLY A 199 13.75 -5.42 31.83
N ALA A 200 13.17 -4.51 31.07
CA ALA A 200 12.32 -3.42 31.51
C ALA A 200 10.96 -3.65 30.86
N PRO A 201 9.84 -3.32 31.55
CA PRO A 201 8.50 -3.61 31.07
C PRO A 201 8.31 -2.97 29.69
N VAL A 202 7.59 -3.66 28.81
CA VAL A 202 7.04 -3.15 27.54
C VAL A 202 6.97 -1.63 27.57
N PRO A 203 7.90 -0.90 26.92
CA PRO A 203 7.76 0.52 26.84
C PRO A 203 6.61 0.72 25.86
N SER A 204 5.46 1.11 26.39
CA SER A 204 4.48 1.87 25.63
C SER A 204 5.23 2.83 24.72
N ASP A 205 4.73 2.99 23.49
CA ASP A 205 5.18 3.97 22.51
C ASP A 205 4.95 5.41 23.02
N GLU A 206 5.50 5.74 24.18
CA GLU A 206 5.20 6.90 25.01
C GLU A 206 6.48 7.30 25.74
N PHE A 207 6.84 8.58 25.59
CA PHE A 207 8.09 9.11 26.11
C PHE A 207 8.08 9.10 27.65
N GLN A 208 8.97 8.31 28.26
CA GLN A 208 9.04 8.18 29.71
C GLN A 208 9.73 9.40 30.34
N ALA A 209 8.96 10.21 31.07
CA ALA A 209 9.47 11.36 31.81
C ALA A 209 10.23 10.89 33.06
N VAL A 210 11.48 11.34 33.23
CA VAL A 210 12.30 11.07 34.42
C VAL A 210 12.32 12.34 35.27
N GLU A 211 11.83 12.25 36.51
CA GLU A 211 11.71 13.39 37.44
C GLU A 211 13.09 13.70 38.06
N GLY A 212 13.54 14.95 37.97
CA GLY A 212 14.89 15.40 38.41
C GLY A 212 15.93 15.63 37.29
N GLU A 213 15.55 15.47 36.02
CA GLU A 213 16.44 15.68 34.85
C GLU A 213 16.40 17.15 34.35
N SER A 214 17.55 17.75 34.04
CA SER A 214 17.62 19.11 33.46
C SER A 214 16.83 19.20 32.15
N GLU A 215 16.07 20.28 31.92
CA GLU A 215 15.18 20.41 30.77
C GLU A 215 15.86 20.14 29.42
N GLU A 216 17.13 20.51 29.27
CA GLU A 216 17.92 20.31 28.05
C GLU A 216 18.14 18.83 27.72
N ARG A 217 18.40 17.99 28.74
CA ARG A 217 18.54 16.53 28.59
C ARG A 217 17.20 15.87 28.28
N ARG A 218 16.11 16.32 28.90
CA ARG A 218 14.75 15.86 28.58
C ARG A 218 14.38 16.16 27.13
N ARG A 219 14.70 17.37 26.63
CA ARG A 219 14.50 17.76 25.22
C ARG A 219 15.34 16.91 24.27
N ALA A 220 16.62 16.65 24.57
CA ALA A 220 17.48 15.81 23.74
C ALA A 220 17.02 14.34 23.68
N ARG A 221 16.50 13.78 24.79
CA ARG A 221 15.92 12.44 24.82
C ARG A 221 14.61 12.36 24.02
N LEU A 222 13.74 13.37 24.16
CA LEU A 222 12.51 13.51 23.37
C LEU A 222 12.82 13.54 21.88
N GLU A 223 13.78 14.36 21.46
CA GLU A 223 14.17 14.50 20.06
C GLU A 223 14.76 13.21 19.49
N ARG A 224 15.54 12.45 20.28
CA ARG A 224 16.04 11.13 19.86
C ARG A 224 14.90 10.12 19.71
N HIS A 225 13.98 10.09 20.66
CA HIS A 225 12.82 9.22 20.63
C HIS A 225 11.88 9.55 19.45
N GLN A 226 11.66 10.84 19.19
CA GLN A 226 10.92 11.34 18.03
C GLN A 226 11.59 10.94 16.73
N ARG A 227 12.90 11.15 16.57
CA ARG A 227 13.62 10.71 15.36
C ARG A 227 13.53 9.19 15.13
N THR A 228 13.53 8.38 16.18
CA THR A 228 13.33 6.93 16.05
C THR A 228 11.92 6.59 15.58
N ARG A 229 10.89 7.23 16.17
CA ARG A 229 9.49 7.05 15.77
C ARG A 229 9.22 7.55 14.37
N GLU A 230 9.79 8.69 13.98
CA GLU A 230 9.69 9.24 12.63
C GLU A 230 10.36 8.33 11.61
N ARG A 231 11.53 7.77 11.91
CA ARG A 231 12.19 6.78 11.04
C ARG A 231 11.37 5.50 10.91
N ALA A 232 10.81 5.00 12.00
CA ALA A 232 9.94 3.82 11.99
C ALA A 232 8.64 4.09 11.21
N ALA A 233 7.98 5.22 11.46
CA ALA A 233 6.77 5.63 10.75
C ALA A 233 7.03 5.86 9.27
N LYS A 234 8.16 6.49 8.91
CA LYS A 234 8.56 6.70 7.52
C LYS A 234 8.85 5.38 6.81
N ALA A 235 9.56 4.45 7.45
CA ALA A 235 9.83 3.13 6.88
C ALA A 235 8.53 2.32 6.67
N LEU A 236 7.59 2.40 7.60
CA LEU A 236 6.28 1.77 7.47
C LEU A 236 5.43 2.41 6.36
N ALA A 237 5.43 3.74 6.26
CA ALA A 237 4.74 4.47 5.19
C ALA A 237 5.32 4.12 3.81
N GLU A 238 6.65 4.12 3.66
CA GLU A 238 7.33 3.78 2.40
C GLU A 238 7.06 2.33 1.98
N LYS A 239 7.04 1.39 2.93
CA LYS A 239 6.66 0.00 2.64
C LYS A 239 5.20 -0.09 2.20
N ASN A 240 4.28 0.55 2.92
CA ASN A 240 2.85 0.56 2.58
C ASN A 240 2.61 1.21 1.20
N GLU A 241 3.32 2.29 0.87
CA GLU A 241 3.26 2.91 -0.45
C GLU A 241 3.76 1.97 -1.56
N ARG A 242 4.86 1.24 -1.34
CA ARG A 242 5.33 0.22 -2.28
C ARG A 242 4.28 -0.88 -2.47
N ASP A 243 3.74 -1.40 -1.38
CA ASP A 243 2.75 -2.48 -1.41
C ASP A 243 1.45 -2.01 -2.10
N MET A 244 1.00 -0.79 -1.84
CA MET A 244 -0.15 -0.17 -2.51
C MET A 244 0.10 0.06 -4.00
N ASN A 245 1.31 0.45 -4.40
CA ASN A 245 1.65 0.62 -5.82
C ASN A 245 1.67 -0.71 -6.57
N VAL A 246 2.28 -1.75 -5.96
CA VAL A 246 2.25 -3.11 -6.52
C VAL A 246 0.82 -3.61 -6.64
N GLN A 247 -0.03 -3.37 -5.64
CA GLN A 247 -1.45 -3.75 -5.70
C GLN A 247 -2.22 -3.00 -6.78
N ARG A 248 -1.96 -1.71 -6.98
CA ARG A 248 -2.61 -0.93 -8.06
C ARG A 248 -2.20 -1.44 -9.43
N GLU A 249 -0.90 -1.64 -9.65
CA GLU A 249 -0.39 -2.20 -10.90
C GLU A 249 -0.95 -3.60 -11.15
N GLN A 250 -1.02 -4.44 -10.10
CA GLN A 250 -1.61 -5.77 -10.19
C GLN A 250 -3.11 -5.71 -10.48
N ALA A 251 -3.87 -4.82 -9.83
CA ALA A 251 -5.29 -4.66 -10.07
C ALA A 251 -5.59 -4.14 -11.49
N GLU A 252 -4.74 -3.28 -12.05
CA GLU A 252 -4.85 -2.86 -13.45
C GLU A 252 -4.57 -4.02 -14.41
N ARG A 253 -3.53 -4.83 -14.13
CA ARG A 253 -3.26 -6.06 -14.86
C ARG A 253 -4.45 -7.02 -14.78
N ASP A 254 -4.98 -7.22 -13.59
CA ASP A 254 -6.08 -8.15 -13.32
C ASP A 254 -7.36 -7.68 -14.03
N ARG A 255 -7.71 -6.39 -13.95
CA ARG A 255 -8.86 -5.80 -14.66
C ARG A 255 -8.76 -5.99 -16.18
N ILE A 256 -7.59 -5.73 -16.74
CA ILE A 256 -7.34 -5.95 -18.17
C ILE A 256 -7.42 -7.45 -18.48
N SER A 257 -6.82 -8.28 -17.64
CA SER A 257 -6.83 -9.73 -17.82
C SER A 257 -8.25 -10.30 -17.76
N GLU A 258 -9.12 -9.82 -16.87
CA GLU A 258 -10.52 -10.24 -16.74
C GLU A 258 -11.34 -9.94 -17.99
N SER A 259 -11.12 -8.78 -18.61
CA SER A 259 -11.78 -8.43 -19.88
C SER A 259 -11.38 -9.38 -21.00
N LEU A 260 -10.08 -9.69 -21.10
CA LEU A 260 -9.54 -10.64 -22.07
C LEU A 260 -10.00 -12.07 -21.76
N ASP A 261 -10.05 -12.43 -20.49
CA ASP A 261 -10.51 -13.73 -20.02
C ASP A 261 -11.97 -13.96 -20.39
N PHE A 262 -12.81 -12.94 -20.25
CA PHE A 262 -14.20 -13.00 -20.67
C PHE A 262 -14.33 -13.21 -22.18
N GLU A 263 -13.55 -12.48 -22.99
CA GLU A 263 -13.53 -12.66 -24.45
C GLU A 263 -13.03 -14.04 -24.86
N ILE A 264 -11.95 -14.53 -24.25
CA ILE A 264 -11.37 -15.85 -24.53
C ILE A 264 -12.32 -16.96 -24.10
N LYS A 265 -12.94 -16.86 -22.92
CA LYS A 265 -13.95 -17.83 -22.44
C LYS A 265 -15.17 -17.84 -23.35
N ARG A 266 -15.68 -16.66 -23.73
CA ARG A 266 -16.81 -16.55 -24.67
C ARG A 266 -16.48 -17.16 -26.03
N TRP A 267 -15.25 -16.97 -26.50
CA TRP A 267 -14.79 -17.63 -27.71
C TRP A 267 -14.74 -19.14 -27.50
N ALA A 268 -14.04 -19.63 -26.47
CA ALA A 268 -13.85 -21.06 -26.24
C ALA A 268 -15.17 -21.81 -25.95
N ALA A 269 -16.16 -21.13 -25.36
CA ALA A 269 -17.45 -21.70 -24.98
C ALA A 269 -18.09 -22.53 -26.11
N GLY A 270 -18.42 -23.79 -25.80
CA GLY A 270 -19.03 -24.74 -26.74
C GLY A 270 -18.07 -25.38 -27.75
N LYS A 271 -16.80 -24.96 -27.80
CA LYS A 271 -15.74 -25.58 -28.61
C LYS A 271 -14.51 -26.02 -27.79
N GLU A 272 -14.61 -25.96 -26.46
CA GLU A 272 -13.57 -26.43 -25.54
C GLU A 272 -13.30 -27.92 -25.74
N GLY A 273 -12.04 -28.30 -25.90
CA GLY A 273 -11.64 -29.67 -26.20
C GLY A 273 -11.77 -30.10 -27.66
N ASN A 274 -12.52 -29.37 -28.51
CA ASN A 274 -12.57 -29.64 -29.95
C ASN A 274 -11.46 -28.87 -30.68
N LEU A 275 -10.35 -29.57 -30.93
CA LEU A 275 -9.18 -28.95 -31.55
C LEU A 275 -9.48 -28.36 -32.93
N ARG A 276 -10.30 -29.02 -33.75
CA ARG A 276 -10.63 -28.54 -35.12
C ARG A 276 -11.39 -27.22 -35.07
N ALA A 277 -12.36 -27.10 -34.16
CA ALA A 277 -13.17 -25.89 -33.98
C ALA A 277 -12.37 -24.73 -33.38
N LEU A 278 -11.45 -25.01 -32.46
CA LEU A 278 -10.56 -23.99 -31.91
C LEU A 278 -9.59 -23.45 -32.96
N LEU A 279 -8.92 -24.33 -33.72
CA LEU A 279 -7.99 -23.92 -34.77
C LEU A 279 -8.67 -23.11 -35.88
N SER A 280 -9.91 -23.45 -36.26
CA SER A 280 -10.61 -22.74 -37.35
C SER A 280 -11.16 -21.36 -36.98
N THR A 281 -11.24 -21.05 -35.70
CA THR A 281 -11.80 -19.80 -35.19
C THR A 281 -10.81 -18.98 -34.35
N MET A 282 -9.54 -19.39 -34.28
CA MET A 282 -8.52 -18.73 -33.46
C MET A 282 -8.22 -17.28 -33.91
N GLN A 283 -8.47 -16.95 -35.17
CA GLN A 283 -8.31 -15.61 -35.73
C GLN A 283 -9.16 -14.53 -35.05
N TYR A 284 -10.24 -14.90 -34.35
CA TYR A 284 -11.11 -13.92 -33.67
C TYR A 284 -10.58 -13.46 -32.30
N VAL A 285 -9.61 -14.19 -31.72
CA VAL A 285 -9.03 -13.88 -30.41
C VAL A 285 -7.58 -13.41 -30.53
N LEU A 286 -6.89 -13.78 -31.60
CA LEU A 286 -5.50 -13.36 -31.81
C LEU A 286 -5.39 -11.95 -32.39
N TRP A 287 -4.27 -11.30 -32.10
CA TRP A 287 -3.93 -9.99 -32.63
C TRP A 287 -3.30 -10.09 -34.04
N PRO A 288 -3.46 -9.08 -34.92
CA PRO A 288 -3.02 -9.15 -36.32
C PRO A 288 -1.53 -9.48 -36.51
N GLU A 289 -0.67 -9.05 -35.59
CA GLU A 289 0.80 -9.19 -35.69
C GLU A 289 1.31 -10.58 -35.24
N CYS A 290 0.42 -11.48 -34.77
CA CYS A 290 0.83 -12.81 -34.32
C CYS A 290 1.32 -13.70 -35.48
N GLY A 291 0.92 -13.39 -36.72
CA GLY A 291 1.26 -14.16 -37.93
C GLY A 291 0.34 -15.37 -38.16
N TRP A 292 -0.82 -15.41 -37.52
CA TRP A 292 -1.81 -16.47 -37.73
C TRP A 292 -2.55 -16.31 -39.05
N GLN A 293 -2.72 -17.42 -39.77
CA GLN A 293 -3.53 -17.48 -40.98
C GLN A 293 -4.85 -18.21 -40.68
N PRO A 294 -6.01 -17.68 -41.09
CA PRO A 294 -7.29 -18.34 -40.87
C PRO A 294 -7.32 -19.67 -41.63
N VAL A 295 -7.72 -20.73 -40.94
CA VAL A 295 -7.82 -22.09 -41.50
C VAL A 295 -9.28 -22.51 -41.48
N SER A 296 -9.81 -22.94 -42.62
CA SER A 296 -11.19 -23.44 -42.70
C SER A 296 -11.30 -24.85 -42.13
N LEU A 297 -12.53 -25.25 -41.75
CA LEU A 297 -12.80 -26.63 -41.33
C LEU A 297 -12.53 -27.66 -42.45
N THR A 298 -12.64 -27.27 -43.71
CA THR A 298 -12.33 -28.13 -44.88
C THR A 298 -10.86 -28.54 -44.90
N ASP A 299 -9.97 -27.67 -44.42
CA ASP A 299 -8.54 -27.94 -44.38
C ASP A 299 -8.13 -28.75 -43.14
N LEU A 300 -9.07 -28.98 -42.22
CA LEU A 300 -8.89 -29.69 -40.94
C LEU A 300 -9.62 -31.06 -40.91
N ILE A 301 -9.99 -31.59 -42.08
CA ILE A 301 -10.66 -32.89 -42.19
C ILE A 301 -9.72 -34.03 -41.75
N THR A 302 -8.49 -34.05 -42.28
CA THR A 302 -7.54 -35.14 -41.98
C THR A 302 -6.77 -34.90 -40.69
N ALA A 303 -6.51 -35.97 -39.93
CA ALA A 303 -5.72 -35.89 -38.70
C ALA A 303 -4.34 -35.27 -38.95
N ALA A 304 -3.68 -35.65 -40.05
CA ALA A 304 -2.38 -35.09 -40.43
C ALA A 304 -2.41 -33.58 -40.63
N ALA A 305 -3.48 -33.04 -41.24
CA ALA A 305 -3.65 -31.61 -41.42
C ALA A 305 -3.87 -30.89 -40.08
N VAL A 306 -4.69 -31.46 -39.19
CA VAL A 306 -4.89 -30.94 -37.83
C VAL A 306 -3.56 -30.87 -37.06
N LYS A 307 -2.76 -31.94 -37.10
CA LYS A 307 -1.42 -31.97 -36.46
C LYS A 307 -0.48 -30.91 -37.04
N LYS A 308 -0.52 -30.67 -38.36
CA LYS A 308 0.29 -29.64 -39.03
C LYS A 308 -0.14 -28.23 -38.61
N VAL A 309 -1.44 -27.96 -38.57
CA VAL A 309 -1.99 -26.64 -38.20
C VAL A 309 -1.80 -26.36 -36.72
N TYR A 310 -1.99 -27.36 -35.85
CA TYR A 310 -1.70 -27.24 -34.41
C TYR A 310 -0.24 -26.83 -34.15
N ARG A 311 0.73 -27.47 -34.82
CA ARG A 311 2.15 -27.10 -34.70
C ARG A 311 2.42 -25.67 -35.16
N LYS A 312 1.73 -25.19 -36.20
CA LYS A 312 1.82 -23.78 -36.62
C LYS A 312 1.22 -22.86 -35.57
N ALA A 313 0.08 -23.23 -34.99
CA ALA A 313 -0.59 -22.45 -33.95
C ALA A 313 0.30 -22.28 -32.73
N THR A 314 0.87 -23.38 -32.21
CA THR A 314 1.74 -23.33 -31.04
C THR A 314 2.98 -22.47 -31.26
N LEU A 315 3.55 -22.41 -32.47
CA LEU A 315 4.65 -21.50 -32.78
C LEU A 315 4.25 -20.02 -32.76
N CYS A 316 3.03 -19.68 -33.17
CA CYS A 316 2.55 -18.30 -33.21
C CYS A 316 2.25 -17.76 -31.81
N ILE A 317 1.67 -18.60 -30.95
CA ILE A 317 1.20 -18.22 -29.61
C ILE A 317 2.12 -18.71 -28.48
N HIS A 318 3.31 -19.26 -28.80
CA HIS A 318 4.24 -19.71 -27.77
C HIS A 318 4.70 -18.51 -26.92
N PRO A 319 4.69 -18.59 -25.57
CA PRO A 319 5.06 -17.47 -24.71
C PRO A 319 6.46 -16.92 -25.01
N ASP A 320 7.45 -17.78 -25.30
CA ASP A 320 8.80 -17.35 -25.71
C ASP A 320 8.82 -16.59 -27.05
N LYS A 321 8.03 -17.01 -28.04
CA LYS A 321 7.96 -16.34 -29.35
C LYS A 321 7.22 -15.02 -29.27
N VAL A 322 6.15 -14.97 -28.47
CA VAL A 322 5.39 -13.76 -28.18
C VAL A 322 6.28 -12.76 -27.41
N GLN A 323 7.09 -13.23 -26.47
CA GLN A 323 8.10 -12.41 -25.78
C GLN A 323 9.18 -11.86 -26.73
N GLN A 324 9.70 -12.68 -27.65
CA GLN A 324 10.71 -12.27 -28.64
C GLN A 324 10.21 -11.18 -29.59
N LYS A 325 8.91 -11.21 -29.95
CA LYS A 325 8.28 -10.21 -30.81
C LYS A 325 7.97 -8.87 -30.10
N GLY A 326 8.34 -8.72 -28.84
CA GLY A 326 8.06 -7.49 -28.07
C GLY A 326 6.59 -7.31 -27.71
N ALA A 327 5.85 -8.41 -27.55
CA ALA A 327 4.41 -8.38 -27.34
C ALA A 327 4.00 -7.67 -26.03
N ASN A 328 2.84 -7.02 -26.07
CA ASN A 328 2.21 -6.38 -24.92
C ASN A 328 1.83 -7.43 -23.85
N LEU A 329 1.72 -7.03 -22.59
CA LEU A 329 1.26 -7.87 -21.49
C LEU A 329 -0.08 -8.55 -21.81
N GLN A 330 -0.99 -7.82 -22.45
CA GLN A 330 -2.28 -8.34 -22.94
C GLN A 330 -2.10 -9.49 -23.93
N GLN A 331 -1.20 -9.34 -24.90
CA GLN A 331 -0.94 -10.34 -25.92
C GLN A 331 -0.30 -11.59 -25.31
N LYS A 332 0.60 -11.42 -24.34
CA LYS A 332 1.17 -12.55 -23.58
C LYS A 332 0.08 -13.32 -22.84
N TYR A 333 -0.85 -12.61 -22.19
CA TYR A 333 -1.96 -13.23 -21.49
C TYR A 333 -2.88 -14.01 -22.43
N ILE A 334 -3.29 -13.39 -23.55
CA ILE A 334 -4.09 -14.06 -24.58
C ILE A 334 -3.38 -15.30 -25.11
N ALA A 335 -2.08 -15.18 -25.41
CA ALA A 335 -1.28 -16.29 -25.91
C ALA A 335 -1.27 -17.47 -24.93
N GLU A 336 -1.01 -17.20 -23.65
CA GLU A 336 -0.97 -18.20 -22.59
C GLU A 336 -2.31 -18.94 -22.47
N LYS A 337 -3.41 -18.19 -22.36
CA LYS A 337 -4.75 -18.78 -22.22
C LYS A 337 -5.17 -19.59 -23.45
N VAL A 338 -4.96 -19.06 -24.65
CA VAL A 338 -5.28 -19.79 -25.89
C VAL A 338 -4.38 -21.01 -26.06
N PHE A 339 -3.10 -20.91 -25.67
CA PHE A 339 -2.16 -22.02 -25.71
C PHE A 339 -2.61 -23.17 -24.80
N ASP A 340 -3.06 -22.89 -23.58
CA ASP A 340 -3.56 -23.90 -22.66
C ASP A 340 -4.82 -24.60 -23.20
N LEU A 341 -5.77 -23.85 -23.75
CA LEU A 341 -6.97 -24.41 -24.39
C LEU A 341 -6.62 -25.32 -25.58
N LEU A 342 -5.69 -24.89 -26.44
CA LEU A 342 -5.23 -25.71 -27.56
C LEU A 342 -4.50 -26.96 -27.08
N LYS A 343 -3.70 -26.87 -26.02
CA LYS A 343 -2.98 -28.01 -25.45
C LYS A 343 -3.93 -29.04 -24.85
N GLU A 344 -4.97 -28.60 -24.16
CA GLU A 344 -6.02 -29.49 -23.65
C GLU A 344 -6.76 -30.19 -24.80
N ALA A 345 -7.18 -29.44 -25.81
CA ALA A 345 -7.87 -29.97 -26.98
C ALA A 345 -6.97 -30.93 -27.80
N TRP A 346 -5.67 -30.64 -27.87
CA TRP A 346 -4.68 -31.53 -28.49
C TRP A 346 -4.52 -32.86 -27.75
N ASN A 347 -4.53 -32.83 -26.42
CA ASN A 347 -4.47 -34.06 -25.62
C ASN A 347 -5.72 -34.92 -25.83
N LYS A 348 -6.90 -34.29 -25.90
CA LYS A 348 -8.18 -34.96 -26.22
C LYS A 348 -8.17 -35.55 -27.64
N PHE A 349 -7.82 -34.74 -28.64
CA PHE A 349 -7.68 -35.17 -30.03
C PHE A 349 -6.71 -36.35 -30.19
N ASN A 350 -5.55 -36.30 -29.52
CA ASN A 350 -4.62 -37.42 -29.56
C ASN A 350 -5.15 -38.67 -28.87
N SER A 351 -5.99 -38.53 -27.85
CA SER A 351 -6.58 -39.68 -27.16
C SER A 351 -7.70 -40.31 -28.00
N GLU A 352 -8.45 -39.52 -28.76
CA GLU A 352 -9.55 -39.96 -29.63
C GLU A 352 -9.09 -40.54 -30.97
N GLU A 353 -7.93 -40.11 -31.50
CA GLU A 353 -7.41 -40.56 -32.81
C GLU A 353 -6.24 -41.56 -32.72
N LEU A 354 -5.80 -41.94 -31.50
CA LEU A 354 -4.87 -43.08 -31.30
C LEU A 354 -5.59 -44.41 -31.01
N PHE A 355 -6.90 -44.38 -30.82
CA PHE A 355 -7.77 -45.55 -30.75
C PHE A 355 -8.70 -45.55 -31.96
#